data_AF-A0A840SH69-F1
#
_entry.id   AF-A0A840SH69-F1
#
_cell.length_a   1.000
_cell.length_b   1.000
_cell.length_c   1.000
_cell.angle_alpha   90.00
_cell.angle_beta   90.00
_cell.angle_gamma   90.00
#
_symmetry.space_group_name_H-M   'P 1'
#
loop_
_entity.id
_entity.type
_entity.pdbx_description
1 polymer ?
#
loop_
_entity_poly.entity_id
_entity_poly.type
_entity_poly.pdbx_seq_one_letter_code
_entity_poly.pdbx_strand_id
1 'polypeptide(L)' 'MSGMRFTPKGYGGHRRNPDEVKREGWREQGVLAVSADDDRLTWPERELVRQLGEKLYGPRPSDREARHG' A
#
# COMPACT_ATOMS: atom_id res chain seq x y z
N MET A 1 -12.05 -8.54 -44.05
CA MET A 1 -11.63 -7.40 -43.22
C MET A 1 -11.45 -7.91 -41.80
N SER A 2 -10.23 -7.84 -41.29
CA SER A 2 -9.78 -8.46 -40.02
C SER A 2 -10.23 -7.63 -38.82
N GLY A 3 -10.78 -8.29 -37.81
CA GLY A 3 -11.04 -7.71 -36.49
C GLY A 3 -10.32 -8.53 -35.42
N MET A 4 -8.98 -8.50 -35.43
CA MET A 4 -8.19 -9.11 -34.36
C MET A 4 -8.41 -8.35 -33.05
N ARG A 5 -9.20 -8.95 -32.16
CA ARG A 5 -9.41 -8.46 -30.79
C ARG A 5 -8.16 -8.78 -29.98
N PHE A 6 -7.23 -7.82 -29.93
CA PHE A 6 -6.02 -7.91 -29.14
C PHE A 6 -6.37 -7.81 -27.65
N THR A 7 -6.45 -8.96 -26.97
CA THR A 7 -6.39 -9.04 -25.51
C THR A 7 -5.01 -9.55 -25.13
N PRO A 8 -4.09 -8.72 -24.59
CA PRO A 8 -2.76 -9.19 -24.21
C PRO A 8 -2.88 -10.30 -23.16
N LYS A 9 -2.39 -11.50 -23.50
CA LYS A 9 -2.24 -12.61 -22.57
C LYS A 9 -1.11 -12.25 -21.61
N GLY A 10 -1.47 -11.80 -20.41
CA GLY A 10 -0.49 -11.43 -19.39
C GLY A 10 -1.10 -10.99 -18.06
N TYR A 11 -2.30 -10.40 -18.07
CA TYR A 11 -3.01 -10.01 -16.85
C TYR A 11 -3.80 -11.16 -16.18
N GLY A 12 -3.26 -12.37 -16.26
CA GLY A 12 -3.88 -13.59 -15.73
C GLY A 12 -2.88 -14.57 -15.13
N GLY A 13 -1.65 -14.13 -14.82
CA GLY A 13 -0.81 -14.88 -13.89
C GLY A 13 -1.55 -14.96 -12.56
N HIS A 14 -1.48 -16.11 -11.87
CA HIS A 14 -2.01 -16.25 -10.52
C HIS A 14 -1.66 -15.00 -9.73
N ARG A 15 -2.66 -14.18 -9.37
CA ARG A 15 -2.42 -13.04 -8.49
C ARG A 15 -1.82 -13.64 -7.23
N ARG A 16 -0.51 -13.42 -7.03
CA ARG A 16 0.14 -13.74 -5.76
C ARG A 16 -0.72 -13.13 -4.67
N ASN A 17 -0.95 -13.90 -3.62
CA ASN A 17 -1.78 -13.43 -2.54
C ASN A 17 -1.18 -12.11 -2.02
N PRO A 18 -1.98 -11.04 -1.77
CA PRO A 18 -1.49 -9.79 -1.21
C PRO A 18 -0.48 -9.97 -0.06
N ASP A 19 -0.67 -10.98 0.79
CA ASP A 19 0.25 -11.30 1.88
C ASP A 19 1.61 -11.85 1.41
N GLU A 20 1.63 -12.64 0.33
CA GLU A 20 2.87 -13.12 -0.29
C GLU A 20 3.65 -11.95 -0.89
N VAL A 21 2.97 -11.04 -1.59
CA VAL A 21 3.59 -9.86 -2.19
C VAL A 21 4.20 -8.94 -1.12
N LYS A 22 3.48 -8.71 -0.01
CA LYS A 22 4.01 -7.91 1.12
C LYS A 22 5.21 -8.58 1.77
N ARG A 23 5.19 -9.92 1.91
CA ARG A 23 6.29 -10.68 2.52
C ARG A 23 7.54 -10.70 1.64
N GLU A 24 7.39 -10.94 0.34
CA GLU A 24 8.49 -10.88 -0.62
C GLU A 24 9.03 -9.46 -0.75
N GLY A 25 8.16 -8.45 -0.84
CA GLY A 25 8.56 -7.04 -0.85
C GLY A 25 9.42 -6.68 0.35
N TRP A 26 9.06 -7.17 1.55
CA TRP A 26 9.87 -6.96 2.75
C TRP A 26 11.20 -7.70 2.70
N ARG A 27 11.18 -8.99 2.37
CA ARG A 27 12.38 -9.85 2.43
C ARG A 27 13.41 -9.54 1.35
N GLU A 28 12.97 -9.17 0.15
CA GLU A 28 13.85 -9.02 -1.02
C GLU A 28 14.16 -7.56 -1.35
N GLN A 29 13.24 -6.64 -1.08
CA GLN A 29 13.38 -5.22 -1.46
C GLN A 29 13.38 -4.27 -0.26
N GLY A 30 13.10 -4.76 0.95
CA GLY A 30 12.95 -3.92 2.13
C GLY A 30 11.71 -3.00 2.07
N VAL A 31 10.72 -3.34 1.24
CA VAL A 31 9.50 -2.54 1.03
C VAL A 31 8.34 -3.13 1.82
N LEU A 32 7.72 -2.33 2.69
CA LEU A 32 6.56 -2.73 3.49
C LEU A 32 5.35 -1.84 3.16
N ALA A 33 4.25 -2.47 2.74
CA ALA A 33 2.95 -1.81 2.61
C ALA A 33 2.05 -2.18 3.81
N VAL A 34 1.92 -1.26 4.76
CA VAL A 34 1.14 -1.42 5.99
C VAL A 34 0.09 -0.31 6.12
N SER A 35 -1.08 -0.65 6.67
CA SER A 35 -2.09 0.35 7.01
C SER A 35 -1.63 1.14 8.23
N ALA A 36 -1.88 2.46 8.26
CA ALA A 36 -1.62 3.26 9.45
C ALA A 36 -2.51 2.86 10.64
N ASP A 37 -3.62 2.18 10.36
CA ASP A 37 -4.60 1.72 11.35
C ASP A 37 -4.60 0.19 11.47
N ASP A 38 -3.52 -0.49 11.09
CA ASP A 38 -3.41 -1.95 11.17
C ASP A 38 -3.58 -2.44 12.62
N ASP A 39 -4.54 -3.35 12.84
CA ASP A 39 -4.89 -3.80 14.19
C ASP A 39 -3.83 -4.64 14.89
N ARG A 40 -2.84 -5.11 14.14
CA ARG A 40 -1.69 -5.83 14.69
C ARG A 40 -0.64 -4.90 15.29
N LEU A 41 -0.72 -3.59 14.99
CA LEU A 41 0.17 -2.57 15.53
C LEU A 41 -0.41 -1.97 16.80
N THR A 42 0.45 -1.82 17.81
CA THR A 42 0.18 -1.03 19.00
C THR A 42 0.00 0.44 18.63
N TRP A 43 -0.65 1.21 19.52
CA TRP A 43 -0.86 2.64 19.28
C TRP A 43 0.44 3.41 18.96
N PRO A 44 1.57 3.21 19.69
CA PRO A 44 2.83 3.87 19.34
C PRO A 44 3.37 3.48 17.95
N GLU A 45 3.21 2.22 17.54
CA GLU A 45 3.67 1.76 16.23
C GLU A 45 2.84 2.34 15.09
N ARG A 46 1.52 2.45 15.28
CA ARG A 46 0.63 3.15 14.34
C ARG A 46 1.03 4.60 14.17
N GLU A 47 1.35 5.26 15.28
CA GLU A 47 1.77 6.66 15.27
C GLU A 47 3.12 6.84 14.55
N LEU A 48 4.07 5.92 14.76
CA LEU A 48 5.33 5.91 14.01
C LEU A 48 5.10 5.78 12.50
N VAL A 49 4.20 4.88 12.08
CA VAL A 49 3.85 4.71 10.66
C VAL A 49 3.21 5.98 10.09
N ARG A 50 2.33 6.64 10.85
CA ARG A 50 1.71 7.92 10.45
C ARG A 50 2.75 9.01 10.27
N GLN A 51 3.63 9.20 11.26
CA GLN A 51 4.69 10.20 11.22
C GLN A 51 5.66 9.97 10.06
N LEU A 52 6.06 8.72 9.81
CA LEU A 52 6.90 8.36 8.66
C LEU A 52 6.17 8.66 7.35
N GLY A 53 4.89 8.32 7.26
CA GLY A 53 4.04 8.65 6.11
C GLY A 53 3.96 10.15 5.85
N GLU A 54 3.68 10.95 6.89
CA GLU A 54 3.59 12.42 6.79
C GLU A 54 4.94 13.03 6.41
N LYS A 55 6.04 12.52 6.95
CA LYS A 55 7.39 12.98 6.61
C LYS A 55 7.78 12.67 5.16
N LEU A 56 7.41 11.50 4.65
CA LEU A 56 7.80 11.04 3.30
C LEU A 56 6.87 11.55 2.20
N TYR A 57 5.57 11.69 2.49
CA TYR A 57 4.54 11.95 1.47
C TYR A 57 3.65 13.16 1.80
N GLY A 58 3.88 13.83 2.92
CA GLY A 58 3.05 14.94 3.39
C GLY A 58 1.79 14.50 4.16
N PRO A 59 1.05 15.47 4.74
CA PRO A 59 -0.12 15.18 5.55
C PRO A 59 -1.21 14.50 4.73
N ARG A 60 -1.91 13.54 5.33
CA ARG A 60 -3.05 12.91 4.65
C ARG A 60 -4.21 13.91 4.55
N PRO A 61 -5.06 13.80 3.51
CA PRO A 61 -6.23 14.69 3.37
C PRO A 61 -7.13 14.69 4.62
N SER A 62 -7.31 13.52 5.24
CA SER A 62 -8.07 13.34 6.48
C SER A 62 -7.50 14.11 7.68
N ASP A 63 -6.17 14.29 7.75
CA ASP A 63 -5.53 15.04 8.84
C ASP A 63 -5.64 16.55 8.64
N ARG A 64 -5.85 17.01 7.40
CA ARG A 64 -6.01 18.43 7.07
C ARG A 64 -7.38 18.96 7.47
N GLU A 65 -8.41 18.12 7.38
CA GLU A 65 -9.78 18.47 7.80
C GLU A 65 -9.88 18.57 9.33
N ALA A 66 -9.14 17.73 10.09
CA ALA A 66 -9.12 17.78 11.55
C ALA A 66 -8.43 19.04 12.13
N ARG A 67 -7.59 19.74 11.36
CA ARG A 67 -6.87 20.95 11.80
C ARG A 67 -7.66 22.26 11.56
N HIS A 68 -8.85 22.19 10.95
CA HIS A 68 -9.75 23.33 10.70
C HIS A 68 -11.02 23.29 11.58
N GLY A 69 -10.88 22.83 12.84
CA GLY A 69 -11.91 22.88 13.87
C GLY A 69 -11.53 23.83 14.99
#